data_AF-A0A2E1YF89-F1
#
_entry.id   AF-A0A2E1YF89-F1
#
_cell.length_a   1.000
_cell.length_b   1.000
_cell.length_c   1.000
_cell.angle_alpha   90.00
_cell.angle_beta   90.00
_cell.angle_gamma   90.00
#
_symmetry.space_group_name_H-M   'P 1'
#
loop_
_entity.id
_entity.type
_entity.pdbx_description
1 polymer ?
#
loop_
_entity_poly.entity_id
_entity_poly.type
_entity_poly.pdbx_seq_one_letter_code
_entity_poly.pdbx_strand_id
1 'polypeptide(L)'
;MSLDTLTVTNNRISNLPTAILLFVIGFGGRIMLHDYPNFETVMVSIFLASMLLPLSMSFVVTISIIFLSDLYLGYFGTSKIIIFTYSGFLLVSLITSRFKDQIKGNYNSNTVYKFSATGIIFAGIYDVWTNFGVFLLSYELTLENLILVYILGIPFMIYHLLSSIVTFSLLGFPLYYLFTINNKNDYKIPTRKESNS
;
A
#
# COMPACT_ATOMS: atom_id res chain seq x y z
N MET A 1 -49.53 -2.82 -8.65
CA MET A 1 -48.91 -3.45 -7.46
C MET A 1 -47.42 -3.11 -7.49
N SER A 2 -46.99 -2.15 -6.67
CA SER A 2 -45.56 -1.76 -6.56
C SER A 2 -44.82 -2.82 -5.74
N LEU A 3 -43.76 -3.40 -6.30
CA LEU A 3 -42.77 -4.17 -5.54
C LEU A 3 -41.85 -3.16 -4.84
N ASP A 4 -41.89 -3.13 -3.52
CA ASP A 4 -40.92 -2.38 -2.73
C ASP A 4 -39.66 -3.26 -2.63
N THR A 5 -38.66 -2.97 -3.47
CA THR A 5 -37.35 -3.62 -3.38
C THR A 5 -36.59 -3.04 -2.19
N LEU A 6 -36.36 -3.86 -1.16
CA LEU A 6 -35.37 -3.57 -0.13
C LEU A 6 -33.98 -3.94 -0.65
N THR A 7 -33.20 -2.95 -1.07
CA THR A 7 -31.76 -3.12 -1.28
C THR A 7 -31.07 -3.21 0.08
N VAL A 8 -30.79 -4.43 0.54
CA VAL A 8 -29.86 -4.67 1.64
C VAL A 8 -28.45 -4.65 1.05
N THR A 9 -27.78 -3.50 1.13
CA THR A 9 -26.39 -3.34 0.71
C THR A 9 -25.47 -3.99 1.76
N ASN A 10 -25.23 -5.29 1.64
CA ASN A 10 -24.17 -5.93 2.43
C ASN A 10 -22.81 -5.74 1.74
N ASN A 11 -22.39 -4.48 1.61
CA ASN A 11 -21.12 -4.11 0.98
C ASN A 11 -19.99 -4.15 2.00
N ARG A 12 -19.56 -5.35 2.35
CA ARG A 12 -18.19 -5.58 2.82
C ARG A 12 -17.75 -6.96 2.34
N ILE A 13 -16.88 -7.03 1.34
CA ILE A 13 -15.78 -7.99 1.48
C ILE A 13 -15.26 -7.76 2.90
N SER A 14 -15.32 -8.77 3.76
CA SER A 14 -14.92 -8.53 5.14
C SER A 14 -13.50 -8.00 5.11
N ASN A 15 -13.26 -6.89 5.80
CA ASN A 15 -11.99 -6.18 5.76
C ASN A 15 -10.81 -7.11 6.10
N LEU A 16 -11.09 -8.20 6.83
CA LEU A 16 -10.15 -9.21 7.26
C LEU A 16 -9.55 -10.03 6.08
N PRO A 17 -10.30 -10.73 5.21
CA PRO A 17 -9.78 -11.35 4.00
C PRO A 17 -8.92 -10.43 3.14
N THR A 18 -9.36 -9.19 2.90
CA THR A 18 -8.57 -8.21 2.13
C THR A 18 -7.25 -7.91 2.85
N ALA A 19 -7.29 -7.68 4.17
CA ALA A 19 -6.09 -7.47 4.97
C ALA A 19 -5.13 -8.68 4.93
N ILE A 20 -5.64 -9.90 5.06
CA ILE A 20 -4.85 -11.14 5.01
C ILE A 20 -4.20 -11.29 3.64
N LEU A 21 -4.95 -11.10 2.56
CA LEU A 21 -4.42 -11.26 1.20
C LEU A 21 -3.33 -10.22 0.91
N LEU A 22 -3.55 -8.96 1.28
CA LEU A 22 -2.54 -7.91 1.12
C LEU A 22 -1.31 -8.16 2.00
N PHE A 23 -1.51 -8.67 3.21
CA PHE A 23 -0.41 -9.14 4.05
C PHE A 23 0.39 -10.24 3.35
N VAL A 24 -0.26 -11.28 2.83
CA VAL A 24 0.40 -12.40 2.13
C VAL A 24 1.16 -11.92 0.89
N ILE A 25 0.58 -11.02 0.09
CA ILE A 25 1.24 -10.46 -1.09
C ILE A 25 2.47 -9.64 -0.68
N GLY A 26 2.35 -8.77 0.33
CA GLY A 26 3.45 -7.92 0.78
C GLY A 26 4.58 -8.72 1.45
N PHE A 27 4.23 -9.56 2.43
CA PHE A 27 5.16 -10.40 3.17
C PHE A 27 5.80 -11.46 2.27
N GLY A 28 4.99 -12.21 1.52
CA GLY A 28 5.46 -13.26 0.62
C GLY A 28 6.29 -12.69 -0.52
N GLY A 29 5.85 -11.59 -1.13
CA GLY A 29 6.62 -10.88 -2.16
C GLY A 29 7.99 -10.44 -1.67
N ARG A 30 8.07 -9.90 -0.45
CA ARG A 30 9.35 -9.48 0.15
C ARG A 30 10.31 -10.66 0.36
N ILE A 31 9.81 -11.82 0.79
CA ILE A 31 10.63 -13.02 1.00
C ILE A 31 11.09 -13.59 -0.36
N MET A 32 10.18 -13.73 -1.31
CA MET A 32 10.48 -14.30 -2.63
C MET A 32 11.47 -13.45 -3.42
N LEU A 33 11.42 -12.13 -3.24
CA LEU A 33 12.22 -11.15 -3.98
C LEU A 33 13.30 -10.51 -3.10
N HIS A 34 13.71 -11.14 -2.00
CA HIS A 34 14.70 -10.57 -1.09
C HIS A 34 16.06 -10.29 -1.77
N ASP A 35 16.43 -11.08 -2.78
CA ASP A 35 17.61 -10.86 -3.63
C ASP A 35 17.46 -9.70 -4.63
N TYR A 36 16.23 -9.23 -4.83
CA TYR A 36 15.87 -8.16 -5.77
C TYR A 36 15.29 -6.96 -4.98
N PRO A 37 16.12 -6.19 -4.28
CA PRO A 37 15.68 -5.18 -3.31
C PRO A 37 14.84 -4.06 -3.93
N ASN A 38 14.88 -3.90 -5.25
CA ASN A 38 14.15 -2.86 -5.96
C ASN A 38 12.69 -3.23 -6.27
N PHE A 39 12.21 -4.45 -5.98
CA PHE A 39 10.81 -4.82 -6.28
C PHE A 39 9.84 -4.39 -5.17
N GLU A 40 8.90 -3.49 -5.51
CA GLU A 40 8.04 -2.78 -4.56
C GLU A 40 6.80 -3.53 -4.08
N THR A 41 6.92 -4.83 -3.76
CA THR A 41 5.78 -5.63 -3.29
C THR A 41 5.26 -5.15 -1.94
N VAL A 42 6.15 -4.69 -1.06
CA VAL A 42 5.80 -4.16 0.27
C VAL A 42 5.02 -2.84 0.12
N MET A 43 5.56 -1.89 -0.66
CA MET A 43 4.95 -0.57 -0.82
C MET A 43 3.58 -0.66 -1.51
N VAL A 44 3.44 -1.49 -2.55
CA VAL A 44 2.14 -1.69 -3.22
C VAL A 44 1.10 -2.30 -2.29
N SER A 45 1.48 -3.31 -1.48
CA SER A 45 0.54 -3.92 -0.53
C SER A 45 0.08 -2.94 0.56
N ILE A 46 0.99 -2.12 1.08
CA ILE A 46 0.68 -1.06 2.06
C ILE A 46 -0.24 -0.01 1.46
N PHE A 47 0.07 0.44 0.24
CA PHE A 47 -0.74 1.39 -0.50
C PHE A 47 -2.16 0.84 -0.73
N LEU A 48 -2.29 -0.40 -1.20
CA LEU A 48 -3.60 -1.04 -1.39
C LEU A 48 -4.36 -1.25 -0.08
N ALA A 49 -3.67 -1.62 0.99
CA ALA A 49 -4.28 -1.73 2.32
C ALA A 49 -4.87 -0.39 2.74
N SER A 50 -4.15 0.71 2.49
CA SER A 50 -4.58 2.07 2.83
C SER A 50 -5.72 2.58 1.94
N MET A 51 -5.75 2.16 0.66
CA MET A 51 -6.82 2.46 -0.28
C MET A 51 -8.14 1.74 0.07
N LEU A 52 -8.04 0.48 0.53
CA LEU A 52 -9.20 -0.42 0.65
C LEU A 52 -9.72 -0.61 2.08
N LEU A 53 -8.87 -0.42 3.10
CA LEU A 53 -9.20 -0.68 4.50
C LEU A 53 -9.39 0.63 5.30
N PRO A 54 -10.05 0.57 6.47
CA PRO A 54 -9.99 1.66 7.43
C PRO A 54 -8.56 1.85 7.96
N LEU A 55 -8.24 3.08 8.37
CA LEU A 55 -6.89 3.50 8.78
C LEU A 55 -6.24 2.56 9.80
N SER A 56 -6.98 2.15 10.82
CA SER A 56 -6.49 1.24 11.87
C SER A 56 -6.04 -0.10 11.31
N MET A 57 -6.83 -0.73 10.44
CA MET A 57 -6.48 -2.00 9.80
C MET A 57 -5.32 -1.85 8.83
N SER A 58 -5.27 -0.75 8.08
CA SER A 58 -4.15 -0.47 7.19
C SER A 58 -2.83 -0.36 7.95
N PHE A 59 -2.83 0.30 9.11
CA PHE A 59 -1.63 0.40 9.95
C PHE A 59 -1.22 -0.96 10.52
N VAL A 60 -2.18 -1.77 10.96
CA VAL A 60 -1.92 -3.15 11.40
C VAL A 60 -1.28 -3.97 10.28
N VAL A 61 -1.82 -3.91 9.06
CA VAL A 61 -1.26 -4.62 7.90
C VAL A 61 0.16 -4.12 7.59
N THR A 62 0.35 -2.80 7.58
CA THR A 62 1.66 -2.17 7.31
C THR A 62 2.72 -2.64 8.29
N ILE A 63 2.45 -2.52 9.59
CA ILE A 63 3.39 -2.95 10.64
C ILE A 63 3.61 -4.45 10.55
N SER A 64 2.55 -5.25 10.36
CA SER A 64 2.67 -6.71 10.28
C SER A 64 3.55 -7.15 9.12
N ILE A 65 3.39 -6.58 7.92
CA ILE A 65 4.21 -6.93 6.75
C ILE A 65 5.68 -6.71 7.08
N ILE A 66 6.06 -5.51 7.52
CA ILE A 66 7.46 -5.14 7.70
C ILE A 66 8.06 -5.88 8.88
N PHE A 67 7.36 -5.91 10.02
CA PHE A 67 7.84 -6.54 11.25
C PHE A 67 8.03 -8.04 11.12
N LEU A 68 7.03 -8.76 10.60
CA LEU A 68 7.13 -10.20 10.49
C LEU A 68 8.17 -10.61 9.44
N SER A 69 8.31 -9.84 8.36
CA SER A 69 9.34 -10.15 7.36
C SER A 69 10.75 -9.78 7.82
N ASP A 70 10.94 -8.72 8.62
CA ASP A 70 12.23 -8.42 9.26
C ASP A 70 12.62 -9.49 10.27
N LEU A 71 11.67 -10.02 11.05
CA LEU A 71 11.91 -11.16 11.94
C LEU A 71 12.31 -12.41 11.14
N TYR A 72 11.61 -12.70 10.05
CA TYR A 72 11.87 -13.88 9.22
C TYR A 72 13.24 -13.81 8.53
N LEU A 73 13.59 -12.65 7.96
CA LEU A 73 14.87 -12.44 7.27
C LEU A 73 16.05 -12.17 8.22
N GLY A 74 15.79 -12.07 9.53
CA GLY A 74 16.82 -11.78 10.53
C GLY A 74 17.33 -10.34 10.50
N TYR A 75 16.57 -9.40 9.91
CA TYR A 75 16.91 -7.98 9.86
C TYR A 75 16.47 -7.21 11.11
N PHE A 76 15.54 -7.76 11.88
CA PHE A 76 15.03 -7.08 13.07
C PHE A 76 16.14 -6.86 14.11
N GLY A 77 16.39 -5.60 14.47
CA GLY A 77 17.37 -5.22 15.49
C GLY A 77 18.83 -5.17 15.02
N THR A 78 19.11 -5.45 13.75
CA THR A 78 20.49 -5.41 13.20
C THR A 78 20.98 -3.98 12.95
N SER A 79 20.07 -3.06 12.62
CA SER A 79 20.40 -1.67 12.31
C SER A 79 19.37 -0.70 12.87
N LYS A 80 19.86 0.48 13.28
CA LYS A 80 19.02 1.59 13.74
C LYS A 80 18.19 2.22 12.62
N ILE A 81 18.51 1.93 11.35
CA ILE A 81 17.76 2.43 10.19
C ILE A 81 16.31 1.95 10.17
N ILE A 82 16.01 0.85 10.88
CA ILE A 82 14.67 0.26 10.98
C ILE A 82 13.60 1.28 11.40
N ILE A 83 13.97 2.27 12.22
CA ILE A 83 13.05 3.35 12.65
C ILE A 83 12.59 4.18 11.44
N PHE A 84 13.50 4.50 10.51
CA PHE A 84 13.20 5.24 9.29
C PHE A 84 12.44 4.41 8.27
N THR A 85 12.77 3.13 8.13
CA THR A 85 12.03 2.17 7.29
C THR A 85 10.57 2.06 7.74
N TYR A 86 10.33 1.83 9.03
CA TYR A 86 8.98 1.65 9.57
C TYR A 86 8.17 2.93 9.50
N SER A 87 8.76 4.06 9.89
CA SER A 87 8.10 5.36 9.83
C SER A 87 7.83 5.80 8.40
N GLY A 88 8.73 5.50 7.45
CA GLY A 88 8.53 5.78 6.02
C GLY A 88 7.31 5.04 5.46
N PHE A 89 7.20 3.74 5.74
CA PHE A 89 6.04 2.96 5.31
C PHE A 89 4.74 3.36 6.01
N LEU A 90 4.79 3.69 7.31
CA LEU A 90 3.63 4.24 8.03
C LEU A 90 3.20 5.59 7.45
N LEU A 91 4.15 6.42 7.03
CA LEU A 91 3.88 7.69 6.36
C LEU A 91 3.18 7.46 5.02
N VAL A 92 3.65 6.50 4.21
CA VAL A 92 2.95 6.08 2.97
C VAL A 92 1.50 5.65 3.29
N SER A 93 1.32 4.84 4.33
CA SER A 93 -0.02 4.39 4.72
C SER A 93 -0.94 5.54 5.17
N LEU A 94 -0.40 6.47 5.95
CA LEU A 94 -1.11 7.64 6.45
C LEU A 94 -1.53 8.57 5.30
N ILE A 95 -0.58 8.95 4.44
CA ILE A 95 -0.84 9.82 3.29
C ILE A 95 -1.85 9.17 2.37
N THR A 96 -1.68 7.89 2.01
CA THR A 96 -2.64 7.18 1.17
C THR A 96 -4.03 7.20 1.77
N SER A 97 -4.17 6.86 3.05
CA SER A 97 -5.46 6.83 3.74
C SER A 97 -6.16 8.19 3.74
N ARG A 98 -5.38 9.29 3.80
CA ARG A 98 -5.88 10.67 3.79
C ARG A 98 -6.33 11.14 2.39
N PHE A 99 -5.66 10.68 1.34
CA PHE A 99 -5.86 11.12 -0.04
C PHE A 99 -6.50 10.07 -0.96
N LYS A 100 -6.93 8.92 -0.44
CA LYS A 100 -7.53 7.82 -1.22
C LYS A 100 -8.71 8.24 -2.10
N ASP A 101 -9.48 9.25 -1.68
CA ASP A 101 -10.61 9.75 -2.47
C ASP A 101 -10.19 10.51 -3.73
N GLN A 102 -8.98 11.05 -3.76
CA GLN A 102 -8.40 11.71 -4.94
C GLN A 102 -7.78 10.68 -5.90
N ILE A 103 -7.26 9.58 -5.35
CA ILE A 103 -6.56 8.52 -6.08
C ILE A 103 -7.54 7.53 -6.71
N LYS A 104 -8.64 7.19 -6.01
CA LYS A 104 -9.66 6.24 -6.47
C LYS A 104 -10.25 6.62 -7.83
N GLY A 105 -10.71 5.61 -8.56
CA GLY A 105 -11.39 5.81 -9.83
C GLY A 105 -11.88 4.51 -10.46
N ASN A 106 -12.42 4.62 -11.67
CA ASN A 106 -12.96 3.49 -12.42
C ASN A 106 -11.87 2.81 -13.27
N TYR A 107 -12.21 1.71 -13.94
CA TYR A 107 -11.30 1.05 -14.86
C TYR A 107 -11.09 1.89 -16.13
N ASN A 108 -10.10 2.78 -16.10
CA ASN A 108 -9.70 3.61 -17.22
C ASN A 108 -8.22 4.00 -17.11
N SER A 109 -7.65 4.52 -18.20
CA SER A 109 -6.25 4.93 -18.24
C SER A 109 -5.93 6.05 -17.24
N ASN A 110 -6.89 6.92 -16.92
CA ASN A 110 -6.70 7.99 -15.93
C ASN A 110 -6.40 7.43 -14.53
N THR A 111 -7.10 6.37 -14.11
CA THR A 111 -6.82 5.72 -12.82
C THR A 111 -5.50 4.96 -12.84
N VAL A 112 -5.12 4.35 -13.95
CA VAL A 112 -3.77 3.77 -14.12
C VAL A 112 -2.71 4.85 -13.92
N TYR A 113 -2.83 6.00 -14.60
CA TYR A 113 -1.89 7.11 -14.44
C TYR A 113 -1.81 7.63 -13.00
N LYS A 114 -2.95 7.73 -12.30
CA LYS A 114 -2.96 8.11 -10.88
C LYS A 114 -2.17 7.11 -10.04
N PHE A 115 -2.30 5.81 -10.29
CA PHE A 115 -1.56 4.78 -9.55
C PHE A 115 -0.06 4.87 -9.85
N SER A 116 0.34 4.98 -11.12
CA SER A 116 1.74 5.15 -11.51
C SER A 116 2.36 6.40 -10.87
N ALA A 117 1.66 7.54 -10.95
CA ALA A 117 2.11 8.81 -10.36
C ALA A 117 2.22 8.71 -8.83
N THR A 118 1.27 8.03 -8.19
CA THR A 118 1.30 7.78 -6.75
C THR A 118 2.51 6.93 -6.36
N GLY A 119 2.84 5.91 -7.17
CA GLY A 119 4.04 5.10 -6.97
C GLY A 119 5.33 5.93 -7.01
N ILE A 120 5.47 6.80 -8.01
CA ILE A 120 6.62 7.74 -8.12
C ILE A 120 6.71 8.64 -6.87
N ILE A 121 5.58 9.22 -6.46
CA ILE A 121 5.53 10.12 -5.30
C ILE A 121 5.92 9.37 -4.03
N PHE A 122 5.39 8.16 -3.80
CA PHE A 122 5.69 7.42 -2.58
C PHE A 122 7.10 6.86 -2.52
N ALA A 123 7.65 6.37 -3.63
CA ALA A 123 9.06 5.99 -3.67
C ALA A 123 9.98 7.20 -3.40
N GLY A 124 9.71 8.34 -4.04
CA GLY A 124 10.47 9.56 -3.79
C GLY A 124 10.39 10.02 -2.32
N ILE A 125 9.20 10.05 -1.73
CA ILE A 125 9.02 10.40 -0.30
C ILE A 125 9.76 9.40 0.60
N TYR A 126 9.63 8.10 0.32
CA TYR A 126 10.26 7.05 1.10
C TYR A 126 11.78 7.15 1.03
N ASP A 127 12.35 7.29 -0.16
CA ASP A 127 13.79 7.38 -0.37
C ASP A 127 14.38 8.64 0.26
N VAL A 128 13.68 9.77 0.15
CA VAL A 128 14.09 11.00 0.83
C VAL A 128 14.11 10.80 2.34
N TRP A 129 13.08 10.17 2.88
CA TRP A 129 12.98 9.90 4.32
C TRP A 129 14.05 8.92 4.82
N THR A 130 14.30 7.83 4.10
CA THR A 130 15.30 6.83 4.50
C THR A 130 16.73 7.31 4.31
N ASN A 131 17.03 8.07 3.25
CA ASN A 131 18.34 8.70 3.07
C ASN A 131 18.60 9.74 4.15
N PHE A 132 17.59 10.52 4.54
CA PHE A 132 17.70 11.38 5.72
C PHE A 132 18.01 10.59 6.99
N GLY A 133 17.41 9.42 7.15
CA GLY A 133 17.75 8.49 8.24
C GLY A 133 19.20 8.02 8.21
N VAL A 134 19.72 7.64 7.03
CA VAL A 134 21.14 7.26 6.87
C VAL A 134 22.05 8.43 7.24
N PHE A 135 21.73 9.65 6.81
CA PHE A 135 22.48 10.84 7.19
C PHE A 135 22.52 11.01 8.72
N LEU A 136 21.37 10.93 9.40
CA LEU A 136 21.29 11.11 10.85
C LEU A 136 22.00 10.01 11.66
N LEU A 137 22.10 8.80 11.11
CA LEU A 137 22.58 7.63 11.85
C LEU A 137 24.02 7.24 11.51
N SER A 138 24.52 7.60 10.32
CA SER A 138 25.78 7.07 9.78
C SER A 138 26.80 8.12 9.40
N TYR A 139 26.42 9.40 9.33
CA TYR A 139 27.31 10.48 8.93
C TYR A 139 27.40 11.57 9.99
N GLU A 140 28.47 12.36 9.96
CA GLU A 140 28.56 13.59 10.75
C GLU A 140 27.55 14.61 10.21
N LEU A 141 26.93 15.37 11.11
CA LEU A 141 25.81 16.28 10.81
C LEU A 141 26.27 17.58 10.14
N THR A 142 26.80 17.49 8.92
CA THR A 142 27.24 18.60 8.09
C THR A 142 26.39 18.70 6.82
N LEU A 143 26.31 19.91 6.24
CA LEU A 143 25.60 20.13 4.98
C LEU A 143 26.21 19.33 3.82
N GLU A 144 27.54 19.18 3.82
CA GLU A 144 28.26 18.39 2.82
C GLU A 144 27.85 16.91 2.87
N ASN A 145 27.82 16.31 4.06
CA ASN A 145 27.40 14.93 4.23
C ASN A 145 25.92 14.72 3.90
N LEU A 146 25.06 15.72 4.20
CA LEU A 146 23.66 15.67 3.80
C LEU A 146 23.55 15.55 2.27
N ILE A 147 24.23 16.42 1.52
CA ILE A 147 24.24 16.40 0.06
C ILE A 147 24.83 15.07 -0.45
N LEU A 148 25.93 14.61 0.16
CA LEU A 148 26.62 13.37 -0.22
C LEU A 148 25.70 12.15 -0.15
N VAL A 149 24.96 11.97 0.96
CA VAL A 149 24.06 10.82 1.13
C VAL A 149 22.97 10.80 0.06
N TYR A 150 22.43 11.96 -0.33
CA TYR A 150 21.47 12.02 -1.43
C TYR A 150 22.10 11.70 -2.78
N ILE A 151 23.30 12.21 -3.07
CA ILE A 151 24.02 11.88 -4.31
C ILE A 151 24.25 10.38 -4.41
N LEU A 152 24.72 9.75 -3.32
CA LEU A 152 24.97 8.32 -3.26
C LEU A 152 23.68 7.49 -3.32
N GLY A 153 22.54 8.06 -2.92
CA GLY A 153 21.22 7.42 -2.99
C GLY A 153 20.57 7.44 -4.38
N ILE A 154 21.01 8.29 -5.31
CA ILE A 154 20.40 8.44 -6.65
C ILE A 154 20.32 7.11 -7.42
N PRO A 155 21.37 6.27 -7.51
CA PRO A 155 21.29 5.01 -8.24
C PRO A 155 20.20 4.09 -7.71
N PHE A 156 20.06 3.97 -6.39
CA PHE A 156 19.01 3.18 -5.76
C PHE A 156 17.62 3.78 -6.06
N MET A 157 17.48 5.10 -5.90
CA MET A 157 16.22 5.81 -6.15
C MET A 157 15.71 5.64 -7.58
N ILE A 158 16.60 5.62 -8.60
CA ILE A 158 16.18 5.41 -9.99
C ILE A 158 15.52 4.03 -10.18
N TYR A 159 16.14 2.97 -9.65
CA TYR A 159 15.57 1.62 -9.76
C TYR A 159 14.28 1.48 -8.96
N HIS A 160 14.24 2.09 -7.77
CA HIS A 160 13.06 2.12 -6.93
C HIS A 160 11.90 2.80 -7.66
N LEU A 161 12.09 4.02 -8.20
CA LEU A 161 11.08 4.76 -8.97
C LEU A 161 10.56 3.98 -10.18
N LEU A 162 11.45 3.37 -10.97
CA LEU A 162 11.07 2.56 -12.14
C LEU A 162 10.22 1.36 -11.71
N SER A 163 10.65 0.66 -10.66
CA SER A 163 9.90 -0.45 -10.10
C SER A 163 8.55 -0.02 -9.53
N SER A 164 8.46 1.14 -8.88
CA SER A 164 7.19 1.67 -8.37
C SER A 164 6.21 1.95 -9.51
N ILE A 165 6.66 2.50 -10.64
CA ILE A 165 5.80 2.69 -11.82
C ILE A 165 5.27 1.33 -12.28
N VAL A 166 6.14 0.34 -12.45
CA VAL A 166 5.76 -1.00 -12.93
C VAL A 166 4.79 -1.67 -11.96
N THR A 167 5.14 -1.73 -10.67
CA THR A 167 4.37 -2.45 -9.65
C THR A 167 3.04 -1.77 -9.34
N PHE A 168 2.97 -0.44 -9.22
CA PHE A 168 1.70 0.25 -8.98
C PHE A 168 0.75 0.12 -10.19
N SER A 169 1.28 0.13 -11.41
CA SER A 169 0.48 0.04 -12.63
C SER A 169 0.03 -1.39 -12.93
N LEU A 170 0.93 -2.38 -12.80
CA LEU A 170 0.67 -3.76 -13.21
C LEU A 170 0.17 -4.66 -12.07
N LEU A 171 0.42 -4.30 -10.82
CA LEU A 171 -0.09 -5.03 -9.64
C LEU A 171 -1.11 -4.19 -8.88
N GLY A 172 -0.75 -2.95 -8.53
CA GLY A 172 -1.59 -2.05 -7.74
C GLY A 172 -2.97 -1.84 -8.37
N PHE A 173 -3.01 -1.33 -9.61
CA PHE A 173 -4.27 -1.01 -10.28
C PHE A 173 -5.17 -2.24 -10.52
N PRO A 174 -4.68 -3.36 -11.09
CA PRO A 174 -5.52 -4.55 -11.30
C PRO A 174 -6.09 -5.12 -10.00
N LEU A 175 -5.27 -5.21 -8.94
CA LEU A 175 -5.72 -5.70 -7.64
C LEU A 175 -6.75 -4.76 -7.02
N TYR A 176 -6.51 -3.45 -7.05
CA TYR A 176 -7.49 -2.46 -6.59
C TYR A 176 -8.84 -2.63 -7.30
N TYR A 177 -8.84 -2.82 -8.61
CA TYR A 177 -10.07 -2.98 -9.37
C TYR A 177 -10.78 -4.31 -9.03
N LEU A 178 -10.02 -5.40 -8.93
CA LEU A 178 -10.55 -6.71 -8.52
C LEU A 178 -11.26 -6.64 -7.15
N PHE A 179 -10.64 -5.98 -6.16
CA PHE A 179 -11.21 -5.83 -4.82
C PHE A 179 -12.42 -4.90 -4.79
N THR A 180 -12.52 -3.93 -5.70
CA THR A 180 -13.64 -2.98 -5.72
C THR A 180 -14.85 -3.49 -6.50
N ILE A 181 -14.67 -4.32 -7.54
CA ILE A 181 -15.79 -4.96 -8.25
C ILE A 181 -16.54 -5.94 -7.36
N ASN A 182 -15.81 -6.82 -6.66
CA ASN A 182 -16.40 -7.83 -5.79
C ASN A 182 -17.24 -7.22 -4.65
N ASN A 183 -17.04 -5.94 -4.36
CA ASN A 183 -17.78 -5.17 -3.36
C ASN A 183 -19.08 -4.53 -3.89
N LYS A 184 -19.41 -4.67 -5.18
CA LYS A 184 -20.62 -4.09 -5.82
C LYS A 184 -21.71 -5.11 -6.19
N ASN A 185 -21.51 -6.40 -5.87
CA ASN A 185 -22.51 -7.42 -6.17
C ASN A 185 -23.66 -7.38 -5.15
N ASP A 186 -24.60 -6.45 -5.35
CA ASP A 186 -25.86 -6.38 -4.62
C ASP A 186 -26.75 -7.58 -4.98
N TYR A 187 -26.98 -8.49 -4.04
CA TYR A 187 -28.00 -9.54 -4.18
C TYR A 187 -29.39 -8.95 -3.89
N LYS A 188 -30.25 -8.85 -4.92
CA LYS A 188 -31.67 -8.51 -4.75
C LYS A 188 -32.43 -9.72 -4.22
N ILE A 189 -32.83 -9.71 -2.96
CA ILE A 189 -33.72 -10.73 -2.39
C ILE A 189 -35.18 -10.29 -2.62
N PRO A 190 -36.01 -11.06 -3.33
CA PRO A 190 -37.43 -10.74 -3.44
C PRO A 190 -38.13 -11.01 -2.11
N THR A 191 -38.72 -9.98 -1.49
CA THR A 191 -39.56 -10.13 -0.31
C THR A 191 -41.00 -10.43 -0.73
N ARG A 192 -41.58 -11.51 -0.17
CA ARG A 192 -43.00 -11.84 -0.35
C ARG A 192 -43.82 -10.95 0.59
N LYS A 193 -44.73 -10.13 0.06
CA LYS A 193 -45.71 -9.39 0.88
C LYS A 193 -46.56 -10.42 1.64
N GLU A 194 -46.46 -10.42 2.97
CA GLU A 194 -47.48 -11.05 3.80
C GLU A 194 -48.78 -10.29 3.56
N SER A 195 -49.79 -10.99 3.05
CA SER A 195 -51.14 -10.48 2.93
C SER A 195 -51.71 -10.39 4.34
N ASN A 196 -51.74 -9.20 4.92
CA ASN A 196 -52.58 -8.95 6.09
C ASN A 196 -54.04 -9.06 5.64
N SER A 197 -54.67 -10.17 6.01
CA SER A 197 -56.12 -10.43 5.94
C SER A 197 -56.87 -9.64 6.99
#